data_AF-A0A1Q4BQC3-F1
#
_entry.id   AF-A0A1Q4BQC3-F1
#
_cell.length_a   1.000
_cell.length_b   1.000
_cell.length_c   1.000
_cell.angle_alpha   90.00
_cell.angle_beta   90.00
_cell.angle_gamma   90.00
#
_symmetry.space_group_name_H-M   'P 1'
#
loop_
_entity.id
_entity.type
_entity.pdbx_description
1 polymer ?
#
loop_
_entity_poly.entity_id
_entity_poly.type
_entity_poly.pdbx_seq_one_letter_code
_entity_poly.pdbx_strand_id
1 'polypeptide(L)'
;MAIFELDGQAPDLPATGNYFIAESASVIGKVRLLDSASVWFGAVLRGDNEWIEVGQNANVQDNCTCHTDLGFPLTIGTNCTIGHNVILHGCTIEDDALIGMGSVVMNGARIGRGSIVGAGAVITEGKQFPEYSLILGAPARVIRKLDPVQIEAMSGPAKFYVANGARFKKGLRKIG
;
A
#
# COMPACT_ATOMS: atom_id res chain seq x y z
N MET A 1 19.75 6.88 -3.61
CA MET A 1 19.39 6.26 -2.32
C MET A 1 17.92 6.55 -2.07
N ALA A 2 17.14 5.53 -1.71
CA ALA A 2 15.68 5.60 -1.56
C ALA A 2 15.20 5.45 -0.10
N ILE A 3 16.12 5.26 0.85
CA ILE A 3 15.86 4.94 2.26
C ILE A 3 16.54 6.02 3.10
N PHE A 4 15.82 6.63 4.03
CA PHE A 4 16.26 7.79 4.80
C PHE A 4 15.93 7.63 6.29
N GLU A 5 16.92 7.94 7.13
CA GLU A 5 16.73 8.10 8.57
C GLU A 5 16.23 9.52 8.88
N LEU A 6 15.35 9.65 9.87
CA LEU A 6 14.90 10.92 10.42
C LEU A 6 14.91 10.84 11.95
N ASP A 7 15.58 11.78 12.62
CA ASP A 7 15.63 11.88 14.08
C ASP A 7 16.04 10.57 14.80
N GLY A 8 17.01 9.84 14.24
CA GLY A 8 17.48 8.56 14.78
C GLY A 8 16.59 7.36 14.48
N GLN A 9 15.51 7.55 13.70
CA GLN A 9 14.64 6.47 13.25
C GLN A 9 14.85 6.16 11.78
N ALA A 10 15.31 4.94 11.49
CA ALA A 10 15.41 4.41 10.14
C ALA A 10 14.25 3.43 9.86
N PRO A 11 13.93 3.18 8.58
CA PRO A 11 12.96 2.14 8.22
C PRO A 11 13.36 0.75 8.74
N ASP A 12 12.37 0.02 9.26
CA ASP A 12 12.49 -1.37 9.70
C ASP A 12 12.27 -2.29 8.49
N LEU A 13 13.34 -2.94 8.04
CA LEU A 13 13.36 -3.72 6.81
C LEU A 13 13.71 -5.19 7.10
N PRO A 14 13.16 -6.15 6.34
CA PRO A 14 13.41 -7.57 6.56
C PRO A 14 14.91 -7.91 6.49
N ALA A 15 15.43 -8.58 7.53
CA ALA A 15 16.82 -9.03 7.60
C ALA A 15 17.17 -10.06 6.49
N THR A 16 16.16 -10.76 5.97
CA THR A 16 16.23 -11.64 4.79
C THR A 16 16.66 -10.88 3.52
N GLY A 17 16.50 -9.55 3.52
CA GLY A 17 16.60 -8.71 2.34
C GLY A 17 15.45 -8.94 1.36
N ASN A 18 14.45 -9.76 1.67
CA ASN A 18 13.39 -10.10 0.73
C ASN A 18 12.33 -8.98 0.67
N TYR A 19 12.63 -7.92 -0.08
CA TYR A 19 11.75 -6.80 -0.39
C TYR A 19 12.29 -6.08 -1.64
N PHE A 20 11.49 -5.19 -2.21
CA PHE A 20 11.92 -4.30 -3.30
C PHE A 20 11.59 -2.85 -2.97
N ILE A 21 12.56 -1.96 -3.09
CA ILE A 21 12.35 -0.50 -3.06
C ILE A 21 13.00 0.05 -4.33
N ALA A 22 12.21 0.69 -5.18
CA ALA A 22 12.72 1.33 -6.39
C ALA A 22 13.70 2.45 -6.04
N GLU A 23 14.74 2.67 -6.87
CA GLU A 23 15.76 3.70 -6.61
C GLU A 23 15.18 5.11 -6.52
N SER A 24 14.07 5.38 -7.23
CA SER A 24 13.37 6.66 -7.23
C SER A 24 12.31 6.80 -6.14
N ALA A 25 12.08 5.79 -5.31
CA ALA A 25 11.16 5.90 -4.18
C ALA A 25 11.81 6.69 -3.02
N SER A 26 11.01 7.10 -2.04
CA SER A 26 11.47 7.69 -0.78
C SER A 26 10.79 7.02 0.40
N VAL A 27 11.54 6.29 1.21
CA VAL A 27 11.09 5.57 2.40
C VAL A 27 11.80 6.16 3.61
N ILE A 28 11.07 6.87 4.46
CA ILE A 28 11.64 7.82 5.43
C ILE A 28 11.12 7.53 6.84
N GLY A 29 12.00 7.37 7.82
CA GLY A 29 11.62 7.34 9.24
C GLY A 29 10.92 6.06 9.67
N LYS A 30 9.80 6.19 10.40
CA LYS A 30 8.97 5.12 10.98
C LYS A 30 8.20 4.33 9.91
N VAL A 31 8.92 3.68 9.00
CA VAL A 31 8.33 2.79 7.99
C VAL A 31 8.79 1.37 8.24
N ARG A 32 7.85 0.42 8.29
CA ARG A 32 8.15 -1.01 8.34
C ARG A 32 7.70 -1.69 7.05
N LEU A 33 8.61 -2.42 6.43
CA LEU A 33 8.26 -3.37 5.36
C LEU A 33 8.34 -4.79 5.91
N LEU A 34 7.36 -5.64 5.59
CA LEU A 34 7.44 -7.07 5.84
C LEU A 34 7.98 -7.83 4.62
N ASP A 35 8.20 -9.13 4.77
CA ASP A 35 8.78 -9.97 3.71
C ASP A 35 7.98 -9.88 2.39
N SER A 36 8.71 -9.85 1.28
CA SER A 36 8.22 -9.71 -0.09
C SER A 36 7.43 -8.42 -0.36
N ALA A 37 7.39 -7.45 0.57
CA ALA A 37 6.77 -6.15 0.30
C ALA A 37 7.55 -5.39 -0.79
N SER A 38 6.83 -4.56 -1.54
CA SER A 38 7.45 -3.76 -2.62
C SER A 38 6.95 -2.32 -2.67
N VAL A 39 7.88 -1.38 -2.85
CA VAL A 39 7.64 0.05 -3.02
C VAL A 39 8.20 0.49 -4.37
N TRP A 40 7.35 1.02 -5.24
CA TRP A 40 7.63 1.23 -6.66
C TRP A 40 8.02 2.68 -6.98
N PHE A 41 8.27 2.95 -8.26
CA PHE A 41 8.96 4.15 -8.70
C PHE A 41 8.22 5.44 -8.30
N GLY A 42 8.95 6.40 -7.73
CA GLY A 42 8.40 7.68 -7.31
C GLY A 42 7.45 7.64 -6.10
N ALA A 43 7.20 6.47 -5.50
CA ALA A 43 6.38 6.38 -4.30
C ALA A 43 7.09 7.01 -3.09
N VAL A 44 6.34 7.70 -2.23
CA VAL A 44 6.83 8.36 -1.02
C VAL A 44 6.08 7.80 0.20
N LEU A 45 6.82 7.15 1.10
CA LEU A 45 6.35 6.71 2.41
C LEU A 45 7.10 7.54 3.46
N ARG A 46 6.41 8.53 4.04
CA ARG A 46 7.00 9.45 5.02
C ARG A 46 6.42 9.19 6.40
N GLY A 47 7.16 8.44 7.22
CA GLY A 47 6.81 8.09 8.60
C GLY A 47 7.48 9.03 9.60
N ASP A 48 7.23 10.33 9.50
CA ASP A 48 7.72 11.34 10.44
C ASP A 48 6.79 11.55 11.65
N ASN A 49 5.49 11.27 11.49
CA ASN A 49 4.51 11.30 12.59
C ASN A 49 4.35 9.91 13.24
N GLU A 50 3.54 9.05 12.63
CA GLU A 50 3.23 7.70 13.10
C GLU A 50 3.90 6.62 12.23
N TRP A 51 3.80 5.36 12.68
CA TRP A 51 4.25 4.22 11.89
C TRP A 51 3.43 4.05 10.60
N ILE A 52 4.14 3.74 9.52
CA ILE A 52 3.61 3.21 8.27
C ILE A 52 4.06 1.75 8.16
N GLU A 53 3.13 0.81 8.20
CA GLU A 53 3.42 -0.62 8.05
C GLU A 53 2.91 -1.16 6.72
N VAL A 54 3.80 -1.81 5.96
CA VAL A 54 3.48 -2.48 4.70
C VAL A 54 3.60 -3.99 4.88
N GLY A 55 2.46 -4.66 4.82
CA GLY A 55 2.31 -6.08 5.09
C GLY A 55 3.03 -7.00 4.12
N GLN A 56 3.06 -8.29 4.47
CA GLN A 56 3.75 -9.31 3.68
C GLN A 56 3.14 -9.39 2.27
N ASN A 57 3.98 -9.52 1.25
CA ASN A 57 3.58 -9.57 -0.17
C ASN A 57 2.80 -8.34 -0.69
N ALA A 58 2.64 -7.28 0.12
CA ALA A 58 1.91 -6.09 -0.31
C ALA A 58 2.76 -5.25 -1.28
N ASN A 59 2.09 -4.50 -2.14
CA ASN A 59 2.75 -3.60 -3.09
C ASN A 59 2.19 -2.19 -3.02
N VAL A 60 3.09 -1.21 -2.97
CA VAL A 60 2.82 0.24 -3.06
C VAL A 60 3.34 0.75 -4.39
N GLN A 61 2.44 0.88 -5.36
CA GLN A 61 2.80 1.14 -6.75
C GLN A 61 3.27 2.57 -6.99
N ASP A 62 3.61 2.85 -8.24
CA ASP A 62 4.27 4.06 -8.69
C ASP A 62 3.54 5.33 -8.22
N ASN A 63 4.33 6.32 -7.79
CA ASN A 63 3.87 7.64 -7.36
C ASN A 63 2.80 7.65 -6.24
N CYS A 64 2.67 6.57 -5.46
CA CYS A 64 1.83 6.60 -4.28
C CYS A 64 2.41 7.56 -3.23
N THR A 65 1.52 8.23 -2.48
CA THR A 65 1.90 9.05 -1.32
C THR A 65 1.28 8.44 -0.06
N CYS A 66 2.13 8.06 0.89
CA CYS A 66 1.75 7.48 2.16
C CYS A 66 2.25 8.36 3.30
N HIS A 67 1.33 8.83 4.12
CA HIS A 67 1.60 9.75 5.23
C HIS A 67 0.64 9.50 6.39
N THR A 68 0.88 10.13 7.53
CA THR A 68 0.12 9.94 8.78
C THR A 68 -0.04 11.28 9.51
N ASP A 69 -1.07 11.38 10.33
CA ASP A 69 -1.16 12.39 11.40
C ASP A 69 -1.01 11.69 12.75
N LEU A 70 -0.67 12.46 13.81
CA LEU A 70 -0.58 11.93 15.17
C LEU A 70 -1.90 11.25 15.58
N GLY A 71 -1.80 10.02 16.10
CA GLY A 71 -2.95 9.17 16.45
C GLY A 71 -3.55 8.37 15.30
N PHE A 72 -3.07 8.55 14.07
CA PHE A 72 -3.54 7.83 12.87
C PHE A 72 -2.38 7.12 12.16
N PRO A 73 -1.90 5.98 12.67
CA PRO A 73 -0.93 5.16 11.96
C PRO A 73 -1.53 4.64 10.64
N LEU A 74 -0.65 4.30 9.70
CA LEU A 74 -1.04 3.70 8.43
C LEU A 74 -0.66 2.22 8.43
N THR A 75 -1.64 1.34 8.20
CA THR A 75 -1.41 -0.11 8.08
C THR A 75 -1.93 -0.60 6.75
N ILE A 76 -1.08 -1.29 6.00
CA ILE A 76 -1.43 -2.04 4.80
C ILE A 76 -1.25 -3.52 5.11
N GLY A 77 -2.33 -4.30 5.01
CA GLY A 77 -2.34 -5.72 5.33
C GLY A 77 -1.58 -6.60 4.34
N THR A 78 -1.60 -7.90 4.60
CA THR A 78 -0.96 -8.92 3.76
C THR A 78 -1.61 -9.00 2.39
N ASN A 79 -0.84 -9.26 1.33
CA ASN A 79 -1.30 -9.40 -0.05
C ASN A 79 -2.10 -8.18 -0.58
N CYS A 80 -1.95 -7.01 0.01
CA CYS A 80 -2.64 -5.82 -0.49
C CYS A 80 -2.00 -5.30 -1.78
N THR A 81 -2.82 -4.69 -2.62
CA THR A 81 -2.37 -4.01 -3.84
C THR A 81 -2.79 -2.55 -3.80
N ILE A 82 -1.83 -1.65 -3.63
CA ILE A 82 -2.05 -0.20 -3.62
C ILE A 82 -1.68 0.33 -5.00
N GLY A 83 -2.70 0.65 -5.80
CA GLY A 83 -2.58 1.04 -7.20
C GLY A 83 -1.80 2.34 -7.42
N HIS A 84 -1.33 2.55 -8.65
CA HIS A 84 -0.56 3.75 -9.02
C HIS A 84 -1.24 5.06 -8.59
N ASN A 85 -0.45 6.05 -8.17
CA ASN A 85 -0.90 7.40 -7.78
C ASN A 85 -1.97 7.40 -6.65
N VAL A 86 -1.98 6.41 -5.76
CA VAL A 86 -2.88 6.40 -4.60
C VAL A 86 -2.31 7.28 -3.48
N ILE A 87 -3.20 7.97 -2.77
CA ILE A 87 -2.88 8.67 -1.52
C ILE A 87 -3.47 7.88 -0.35
N LEU A 88 -2.62 7.40 0.55
CA LEU A 88 -3.02 6.79 1.83
C LEU A 88 -2.61 7.70 2.98
N HIS A 89 -3.56 8.10 3.80
CA HIS A 89 -3.34 8.98 4.95
C HIS A 89 -3.94 8.36 6.20
N GLY A 90 -3.08 7.92 7.13
CA GLY A 90 -3.48 7.45 8.47
C GLY A 90 -4.66 6.46 8.51
N CYS A 91 -4.70 5.50 7.60
CA CYS A 91 -5.81 4.57 7.40
C CYS A 91 -5.41 3.11 7.61
N THR A 92 -6.38 2.21 7.73
CA THR A 92 -6.17 0.76 7.76
C THR A 92 -6.72 0.10 6.51
N ILE A 93 -5.84 -0.57 5.76
CA ILE A 93 -6.19 -1.45 4.65
C ILE A 93 -5.99 -2.89 5.12
N GLU A 94 -7.06 -3.65 5.23
CA GLU A 94 -6.98 -5.05 5.67
C GLU A 94 -6.53 -5.98 4.54
N ASP A 95 -6.12 -7.20 4.92
CA ASP A 95 -5.51 -8.18 4.03
C ASP A 95 -6.29 -8.40 2.73
N ASP A 96 -5.55 -8.74 1.69
CA ASP A 96 -6.04 -9.09 0.35
C ASP A 96 -6.79 -7.95 -0.36
N ALA A 97 -6.90 -6.76 0.23
CA ALA A 97 -7.61 -5.64 -0.38
C ALA A 97 -6.85 -5.02 -1.56
N LEU A 98 -7.59 -4.50 -2.52
CA LEU A 98 -7.08 -3.77 -3.68
C LEU A 98 -7.57 -2.33 -3.65
N ILE A 99 -6.64 -1.38 -3.67
CA ILE A 99 -6.92 0.04 -3.78
C ILE A 99 -6.64 0.48 -5.22
N GLY A 100 -7.69 0.80 -5.96
CA GLY A 100 -7.60 1.18 -7.36
C GLY A 100 -6.78 2.46 -7.54
N MET A 101 -6.09 2.55 -8.68
CA MET A 101 -5.21 3.69 -9.00
C MET A 101 -5.91 5.05 -8.83
N GLY A 102 -5.14 6.06 -8.38
CA GLY A 102 -5.63 7.42 -8.20
C GLY A 102 -6.63 7.61 -7.05
N SER A 103 -6.87 6.59 -6.23
CA SER A 103 -7.77 6.71 -5.08
C SER A 103 -7.14 7.49 -3.92
N VAL A 104 -7.97 8.07 -3.08
CA VAL A 104 -7.57 8.77 -1.85
C VAL A 104 -8.25 8.11 -0.66
N VAL A 105 -7.46 7.76 0.37
CA VAL A 105 -7.96 7.19 1.64
C VAL A 105 -7.51 8.05 2.80
N MET A 106 -8.47 8.64 3.51
CA MET A 106 -8.23 9.62 4.58
C MET A 106 -8.14 8.98 5.98
N ASN A 107 -7.72 9.80 6.96
CA ASN A 107 -7.46 9.37 8.34
C ASN A 107 -8.60 8.57 8.96
N GLY A 108 -8.23 7.52 9.70
CA GLY A 108 -9.14 6.67 10.45
C GLY A 108 -10.07 5.81 9.58
N ALA A 109 -9.97 5.88 8.25
CA ALA A 109 -10.73 4.99 7.38
C ALA A 109 -10.22 3.55 7.48
N ARG A 110 -11.15 2.60 7.33
CA ARG A 110 -10.89 1.16 7.32
C ARG A 110 -11.50 0.50 6.10
N ILE A 111 -10.65 -0.14 5.29
CA ILE A 111 -11.06 -0.97 4.17
C ILE A 111 -10.98 -2.43 4.60
N GLY A 112 -12.14 -3.10 4.68
CA GLY A 112 -12.22 -4.48 5.12
C GLY A 112 -11.56 -5.48 4.17
N ARG A 113 -11.14 -6.62 4.72
CA ARG A 113 -10.43 -7.70 4.01
C ARG A 113 -11.03 -8.00 2.64
N GLY A 114 -10.17 -8.20 1.64
CA GLY A 114 -10.58 -8.63 0.31
C GLY A 114 -11.53 -7.66 -0.40
N SER A 115 -11.56 -6.37 0.00
CA SER A 115 -12.38 -5.36 -0.68
C SER A 115 -11.64 -4.76 -1.88
N ILE A 116 -12.40 -4.32 -2.88
CA ILE A 116 -11.91 -3.60 -4.04
C ILE A 116 -12.41 -2.16 -3.98
N VAL A 117 -11.49 -1.21 -3.82
CA VAL A 117 -11.75 0.21 -4.04
C VAL A 117 -11.49 0.51 -5.51
N GLY A 118 -12.48 1.04 -6.21
CA GLY A 118 -12.35 1.40 -7.63
C GLY A 118 -11.42 2.59 -7.84
N ALA A 119 -10.86 2.70 -9.05
CA ALA A 119 -9.98 3.80 -9.41
C ALA A 119 -10.64 5.18 -9.19
N GLY A 120 -9.86 6.14 -8.69
CA GLY A 120 -10.29 7.50 -8.42
C GLY A 120 -11.32 7.64 -7.28
N ALA A 121 -11.52 6.61 -6.46
CA ALA A 121 -12.45 6.71 -5.34
C ALA A 121 -11.89 7.59 -4.22
N VAL A 122 -12.77 8.28 -3.50
CA VAL A 122 -12.41 9.09 -2.32
C VAL A 122 -13.08 8.51 -1.09
N ILE A 123 -12.27 7.90 -0.24
CA ILE A 123 -12.66 7.36 1.06
C ILE A 123 -12.46 8.46 2.11
N THR A 124 -13.57 9.01 2.60
CA THR A 124 -13.57 10.11 3.58
C THR A 124 -13.15 9.62 4.98
N GLU A 125 -12.75 10.57 5.84
CA GLU A 125 -12.28 10.27 7.20
C GLU A 125 -13.24 9.38 8.00
N GLY A 126 -12.67 8.46 8.78
CA GLY A 126 -13.40 7.56 9.69
C GLY A 126 -14.33 6.54 9.02
N LYS A 127 -14.43 6.51 7.68
CA LYS A 127 -15.29 5.55 6.97
C LYS A 127 -14.82 4.13 7.18
N GLN A 128 -15.75 3.25 7.52
CA GLN A 128 -15.50 1.81 7.61
C GLN A 128 -16.29 1.09 6.53
N PHE A 129 -15.61 0.19 5.82
CA PHE A 129 -16.20 -0.65 4.80
C PHE A 129 -16.03 -2.13 5.17
N PRO A 130 -17.09 -2.95 5.06
CA PRO A 130 -17.00 -4.36 5.40
C PRO A 130 -16.14 -5.12 4.39
N GLU A 131 -15.68 -6.31 4.77
CA GLU A 131 -14.96 -7.23 3.91
C GLU A 131 -15.71 -7.54 2.60
N TYR A 132 -14.93 -7.91 1.58
CA TYR A 132 -15.41 -8.34 0.27
C TYR A 132 -16.34 -7.32 -0.39
N SER A 133 -16.10 -6.02 -0.19
CA SER A 133 -16.90 -4.95 -0.75
C SER A 133 -16.33 -4.44 -2.08
N LEU A 134 -17.20 -4.17 -3.05
CA LEU A 134 -16.88 -3.28 -4.17
C LEU A 134 -17.24 -1.84 -3.78
N ILE A 135 -16.24 -0.97 -3.69
CA ILE A 135 -16.36 0.40 -3.17
C ILE A 135 -16.02 1.38 -4.28
N LEU A 136 -16.96 2.21 -4.71
CA LEU A 136 -16.78 3.14 -5.84
C LEU A 136 -17.21 4.57 -5.49
N GLY A 137 -16.65 5.54 -6.21
CA GLY A 137 -17.12 6.93 -6.23
C GLY A 137 -16.36 7.89 -5.31
N ALA A 138 -16.73 9.18 -5.40
CA ALA A 138 -16.19 10.26 -4.59
C ALA A 138 -17.35 11.20 -4.19
N PRO A 139 -17.88 11.11 -2.95
CA PRO A 139 -17.43 10.25 -1.86
C PRO A 139 -17.85 8.78 -2.07
N ALA A 140 -16.97 7.85 -1.69
CA ALA A 140 -17.16 6.44 -2.01
C ALA A 140 -18.28 5.75 -1.23
N ARG A 141 -18.91 4.75 -1.85
CA ARG A 141 -19.99 3.93 -1.27
C ARG A 141 -19.78 2.46 -1.63
N VAL A 142 -20.31 1.55 -0.79
CA VAL A 142 -20.44 0.15 -1.17
C VAL A 142 -21.47 0.06 -2.28
N ILE A 143 -21.10 -0.56 -3.39
CA ILE A 143 -22.01 -0.82 -4.51
C ILE A 143 -22.63 -2.20 -4.38
N ARG A 144 -21.82 -3.19 -4.01
CA ARG A 144 -22.22 -4.58 -3.78
C ARG A 144 -21.11 -5.34 -3.06
N LYS A 145 -21.42 -6.56 -2.61
CA LYS A 145 -20.40 -7.54 -2.26
C LYS A 145 -19.77 -8.15 -3.52
N LEU A 146 -18.54 -8.59 -3.39
CA LEU A 146 -17.83 -9.40 -4.38
C LEU A 146 -18.36 -10.83 -4.33
N ASP A 147 -18.37 -11.47 -5.49
CA ASP A 147 -18.68 -12.90 -5.60
C ASP A 147 -17.43 -13.76 -5.31
N PRO A 148 -17.58 -15.06 -5.00
CA PRO A 148 -16.45 -15.92 -4.67
C PRO A 148 -15.36 -16.00 -5.74
N VAL A 149 -15.75 -15.93 -7.02
CA VAL A 149 -14.83 -15.98 -8.15
C VAL A 149 -13.96 -14.72 -8.20
N GLN A 150 -14.55 -13.55 -7.93
CA GLN A 150 -13.84 -12.30 -7.79
C GLN A 150 -12.87 -12.34 -6.62
N ILE A 151 -13.30 -12.86 -5.46
CA ILE A 151 -12.44 -12.99 -4.26
C ILE A 151 -11.23 -13.89 -4.55
N GLU A 152 -11.43 -15.02 -5.21
CA GLU A 152 -10.34 -15.95 -5.57
C GLU A 152 -9.31 -15.29 -6.51
N ALA A 153 -9.80 -14.50 -7.48
CA ALA A 153 -8.97 -13.77 -8.43
C ALA A 153 -8.14 -12.64 -7.78
N MET A 154 -8.52 -12.13 -6.60
CA MET A 154 -7.81 -11.02 -5.92
C MET A 154 -6.39 -11.38 -5.47
N SER A 155 -6.07 -12.67 -5.34
CA SER A 155 -4.69 -13.08 -5.03
C SER A 155 -3.71 -12.86 -6.21
N GLY A 156 -4.23 -12.70 -7.44
CA GLY A 156 -3.42 -12.57 -8.66
C GLY A 156 -2.50 -11.35 -8.66
N PRO A 157 -3.02 -10.12 -8.47
CA PRO A 157 -2.20 -8.91 -8.46
C PRO A 157 -1.05 -8.93 -7.46
N ALA A 158 -1.29 -9.34 -6.21
CA ALA A 158 -0.23 -9.40 -5.19
C ALA A 158 0.85 -10.42 -5.54
N LYS A 159 0.46 -11.63 -5.96
CA LYS A 159 1.40 -12.69 -6.42
C LYS A 159 2.26 -12.21 -7.59
N PHE A 160 1.64 -11.51 -8.54
CA PHE A 160 2.37 -10.92 -9.66
C PHE A 160 3.42 -9.93 -9.17
N TYR A 161 3.06 -9.04 -8.25
CA TYR A 161 3.98 -8.02 -7.72
C TYR A 161 5.10 -8.60 -6.86
N VAL A 162 4.88 -9.70 -6.13
CA VAL A 162 5.95 -10.44 -5.46
C VAL A 162 6.98 -10.96 -6.47
N ALA A 163 6.52 -11.67 -7.52
CA ALA A 163 7.41 -12.17 -8.57
C ALA A 163 8.12 -11.03 -9.31
N ASN A 164 7.41 -9.94 -9.57
CA ASN A 164 7.94 -8.78 -10.28
C ASN A 164 8.97 -8.04 -9.42
N GLY A 165 8.75 -7.89 -8.12
CA GLY A 165 9.72 -7.31 -7.18
C GLY A 165 11.06 -8.07 -7.20
N ALA A 166 11.02 -9.41 -7.16
CA ALA A 166 12.21 -10.25 -7.29
C ALA A 166 12.91 -10.07 -8.65
N ARG A 167 12.13 -10.00 -9.75
CA ARG A 167 12.64 -9.75 -11.10
C ARG A 167 13.36 -8.40 -11.21
N PHE A 168 12.76 -7.33 -10.69
CA PHE A 168 13.33 -5.99 -10.70
C PHE A 168 14.57 -5.91 -9.82
N LYS A 169 14.54 -6.47 -8.61
CA LYS A 169 15.69 -6.54 -7.72
C LYS A 169 16.91 -7.21 -8.37
N LYS A 170 16.68 -8.26 -9.17
CA LYS A 170 17.76 -8.99 -9.87
C LYS A 170 18.21 -8.31 -11.17
N GLY A 171 17.27 -7.78 -11.95
CA GLY A 171 17.50 -7.43 -13.35
C GLY A 171 17.56 -5.94 -13.66
N LEU A 172 17.10 -5.06 -12.76
CA LEU A 172 17.08 -3.63 -13.01
C LEU A 172 18.51 -3.07 -12.95
N ARG A 173 18.93 -2.37 -14.02
CA ARG A 173 20.20 -1.67 -14.09
C ARG A 173 20.03 -0.35 -14.82
N LYS A 174 20.55 0.73 -14.24
CA LYS A 174 20.65 2.04 -14.91
C LYS A 174 21.69 1.99 -16.02
N ILE A 175 21.35 2.47 -17.22
CA ILE A 175 22.21 2.43 -18.42
C ILE A 175 22.69 3.82 -18.89
N GLY A 176 22.27 4.88 -18.19
CA GLY A 176 22.55 6.30 -18.48
C GLY A 176 21.82 7.17 -17.48
#